data_AF-A0AAD9WDE5-F1
#
_entry.id   AF-A0AAD9WDE5-F1
#
_cell.length_a   1.000
_cell.length_b   1.000
_cell.length_c   1.000
_cell.angle_alpha   90.00
_cell.angle_beta   90.00
_cell.angle_gamma   90.00
#
_symmetry.space_group_name_H-M   'P 1'
#
loop_
_entity.id
_entity.type
_entity.pdbx_description
1 polymer ?
#
loop_
_entity_poly.entity_id
_entity_poly.type
_entity_poly.pdbx_seq_one_letter_code
_entity_poly.pdbx_strand_id
1 'polypeptide(L)'
;MLLFRFSTRPRLHCKAFQSPKTSRSVLRRLSPICSRALKMATLEISASEGQATAFTTPISVPSVVAGDASIKMAVGEHVDAGGVQDRLDVFRPRFVDIGINLTDPIFRGTYHGTQRHEDDLSDVIQRAVAIGCEVLIVTGSDLEHSKQAVLLAQDYRTVYATIGVHPCNAQSLNPSVLQQLEELATKAKEDGRVVAFGEIGLDYDRLELCPKDNQIHAFEQQLQLAVRMQLPLFLHSRAAHADFIRILSNYADRLPKRGVVHSFTGTLEEMQDLVSRGWDIGINGCSLKTEENLAVVKEIPLERLHLETDGPWCEIRPSHASSAILKRMRSDIDKGSKKEEDDPDMGWGSWKSAKKEKWTRGTVVKGRNEPCFIGRVAWAVAGVKGLSIEEVARAAWSNSCQMFRVGGDAEHTERARESEG
;
A
#
# COMPACT_ATOMS: atom_id res chain seq x y z
N MET A 1 -32.55 21.93 54.46
CA MET A 1 -33.69 22.54 53.75
C MET A 1 -34.00 21.75 52.48
N LEU A 2 -35.25 21.75 52.04
CA LEU A 2 -35.74 20.92 50.92
C LEU A 2 -35.43 21.51 49.53
N LEU A 3 -35.05 20.61 48.61
CA LEU A 3 -35.61 20.35 47.25
C LEU A 3 -36.26 21.45 46.35
N PHE A 4 -36.11 21.18 45.04
CA PHE A 4 -36.94 21.52 43.85
C PHE A 4 -36.50 22.60 42.83
N ARG A 5 -37.14 22.55 41.64
CA ARG A 5 -36.65 22.88 40.28
C ARG A 5 -37.49 23.96 39.56
N PHE A 6 -36.94 24.45 38.43
CA PHE A 6 -37.58 25.07 37.24
C PHE A 6 -38.02 26.56 37.28
N SER A 7 -37.66 27.35 36.25
CA SER A 7 -38.57 27.70 35.13
C SER A 7 -37.98 28.64 34.03
N THR A 8 -38.27 28.31 32.76
CA THR A 8 -38.52 29.17 31.55
C THR A 8 -37.60 30.32 31.04
N ARG A 9 -37.44 30.37 29.70
CA ARG A 9 -36.91 31.48 28.85
C ARG A 9 -37.92 32.65 28.67
N PRO A 10 -37.51 33.77 28.03
CA PRO A 10 -38.13 34.10 26.73
C PRO A 10 -37.16 34.59 25.61
N ARG A 11 -37.73 34.96 24.46
CA ARG A 11 -37.10 35.23 23.14
C ARG A 11 -36.65 36.68 22.94
N LEU A 12 -35.82 36.94 21.92
CA LEU A 12 -35.62 38.26 21.29
C LEU A 12 -35.83 38.21 19.75
N HIS A 13 -36.16 39.36 19.16
CA HIS A 13 -36.79 39.48 17.83
C HIS A 13 -35.83 39.81 16.66
N CYS A 14 -36.20 39.34 15.46
CA CYS A 14 -35.71 39.90 14.19
C CYS A 14 -36.26 41.32 13.91
N LYS A 15 -35.48 42.13 13.19
CA LYS A 15 -35.99 43.20 12.31
C LYS A 15 -35.26 43.13 10.97
N ALA A 16 -36.02 43.25 9.89
CA ALA A 16 -35.50 43.39 8.52
C ALA A 16 -35.59 44.86 8.09
N PHE A 17 -34.75 45.28 7.13
CA PHE A 17 -34.93 46.53 6.39
C PHE A 17 -34.51 46.38 4.91
N GLN A 18 -35.06 47.24 4.05
CA GLN A 18 -35.18 47.03 2.61
C GLN A 18 -34.05 47.71 1.78
N SER A 19 -33.87 47.21 0.54
CA SER A 19 -33.05 47.81 -0.52
C SER A 19 -33.58 49.17 -1.04
N PRO A 20 -32.83 49.93 -1.87
CA PRO A 20 -33.05 49.77 -3.33
C PRO A 20 -31.87 50.12 -4.28
N LYS A 21 -31.80 49.41 -5.44
CA LYS A 21 -31.44 49.91 -6.82
C LYS A 21 -30.02 50.56 -7.00
N THR A 22 -29.34 50.67 -8.15
CA THR A 22 -29.38 50.26 -9.58
C THR A 22 -28.02 50.68 -10.19
N SER A 23 -27.48 50.23 -11.34
CA SER A 23 -27.77 49.18 -12.33
C SER A 23 -26.57 49.10 -13.31
N ARG A 24 -26.27 47.93 -13.93
CA ARG A 24 -25.71 47.88 -15.31
C ARG A 24 -25.87 46.49 -15.95
N SER A 25 -26.71 46.46 -16.98
CA SER A 25 -26.89 45.35 -17.92
C SER A 25 -25.95 45.49 -19.12
N VAL A 26 -25.48 44.36 -19.69
CA VAL A 26 -25.34 44.15 -21.15
C VAL A 26 -25.43 42.64 -21.46
N LEU A 27 -26.36 42.25 -22.35
CA LEU A 27 -26.49 41.04 -23.21
C LEU A 27 -26.10 39.65 -22.63
N ARG A 28 -27.02 38.69 -22.39
CA ARG A 28 -27.94 37.92 -23.29
C ARG A 28 -27.29 37.03 -24.38
N ARG A 29 -27.35 35.71 -24.16
CA ARG A 29 -28.08 34.64 -24.91
C ARG A 29 -27.89 33.32 -24.12
N LEU A 30 -28.92 32.71 -23.52
CA LEU A 30 -29.90 31.76 -24.08
C LEU A 30 -29.22 30.51 -24.72
N SER A 31 -29.57 29.26 -24.41
CA SER A 31 -30.68 28.68 -23.61
C SER A 31 -30.27 27.31 -22.96
N PRO A 32 -31.15 26.61 -22.18
CA PRO A 32 -30.71 25.63 -21.17
C PRO A 32 -31.02 24.15 -21.48
N ILE A 33 -30.26 23.23 -20.87
CA ILE A 33 -30.75 21.92 -20.43
C ILE A 33 -30.13 21.58 -19.06
N CYS A 34 -30.90 21.71 -17.97
CA CYS A 34 -30.63 20.99 -16.73
C CYS A 34 -31.88 20.87 -15.86
N SER A 35 -32.04 19.71 -15.21
CA SER A 35 -32.94 19.40 -14.08
C SER A 35 -34.45 19.24 -14.32
N ARG A 36 -34.88 17.97 -14.32
CA ARG A 36 -36.00 17.41 -13.50
C ARG A 36 -35.81 15.88 -13.48
N ALA A 37 -35.43 15.25 -12.37
CA ALA A 37 -36.16 15.04 -11.11
C ALA A 37 -37.03 13.76 -11.10
N LEU A 38 -36.51 12.75 -10.40
CA LEU A 38 -37.18 11.88 -9.42
C LEU A 38 -38.63 11.37 -9.68
N LYS A 39 -38.74 10.06 -9.95
CA LYS A 39 -39.86 9.17 -9.54
C LYS A 39 -39.22 7.80 -9.24
N MET A 40 -39.13 7.38 -7.97
CA MET A 40 -40.15 6.69 -7.15
C MET A 40 -40.27 5.18 -7.46
N ALA A 41 -40.35 4.40 -6.37
CA ALA A 41 -40.46 2.94 -6.28
C ALA A 41 -41.72 2.39 -7.01
N THR A 42 -41.96 1.08 -7.19
CA THR A 42 -41.70 -0.08 -6.31
C THR A 42 -41.89 -1.38 -7.12
N LEU A 43 -41.36 -2.51 -6.66
CA LEU A 43 -41.74 -3.93 -6.89
C LEU A 43 -40.51 -4.77 -6.51
N GLU A 44 -40.54 -5.94 -5.89
CA GLU A 44 -41.43 -6.66 -4.98
C GLU A 44 -40.66 -7.97 -4.70
N ILE A 45 -40.80 -8.55 -3.51
CA ILE A 45 -40.13 -9.82 -3.19
C ILE A 45 -41.02 -10.97 -3.68
N SER A 46 -40.45 -11.92 -4.42
CA SER A 46 -41.02 -13.28 -4.47
C SER A 46 -39.91 -14.31 -4.25
N ALA A 47 -40.16 -15.20 -3.29
CA ALA A 47 -39.36 -16.39 -3.08
C ALA A 47 -39.90 -17.51 -3.98
N SER A 48 -39.03 -18.35 -4.52
CA SER A 48 -39.41 -19.69 -4.96
C SER A 48 -38.29 -20.67 -4.64
N GLU A 49 -38.66 -21.78 -4.02
CA GLU A 49 -37.79 -22.92 -3.74
C GLU A 49 -37.58 -23.71 -5.04
N GLY A 50 -36.39 -24.26 -5.27
CA GLY A 50 -36.09 -24.86 -6.59
C GLY A 50 -34.79 -25.63 -6.70
N GLN A 51 -34.67 -26.73 -5.95
CA GLN A 51 -33.86 -27.94 -6.19
C GLN A 51 -32.45 -27.83 -6.81
N ALA A 52 -31.48 -28.42 -6.09
CA ALA A 52 -30.18 -28.75 -6.63
C ALA A 52 -30.25 -29.73 -7.80
N THR A 53 -29.46 -29.49 -8.85
CA THR A 53 -29.03 -30.52 -9.80
C THR A 53 -27.53 -30.45 -10.00
N ALA A 54 -26.82 -31.51 -9.64
CA ALA A 54 -25.39 -31.64 -9.87
C ALA A 54 -25.14 -32.11 -11.31
N PHE A 55 -24.47 -31.29 -12.12
CA PHE A 55 -23.96 -31.71 -13.43
C PHE A 55 -22.47 -32.02 -13.33
N THR A 56 -22.17 -33.27 -12.96
CA THR A 56 -20.83 -33.84 -13.12
C THR A 56 -20.57 -34.16 -14.59
N THR A 57 -19.58 -33.52 -15.21
CA THR A 57 -19.01 -33.96 -16.49
C THR A 57 -17.52 -34.23 -16.32
N PRO A 58 -17.03 -35.46 -16.55
CA PRO A 58 -15.62 -35.79 -16.36
C PRO A 58 -14.78 -35.34 -17.55
N ILE A 59 -13.83 -34.42 -17.32
CA ILE A 59 -12.79 -34.11 -18.30
C ILE A 59 -11.75 -35.24 -18.27
N SER A 60 -11.62 -35.95 -19.38
CA SER A 60 -10.65 -37.04 -19.52
C SER A 60 -9.24 -36.51 -19.73
N VAL A 61 -8.28 -37.01 -18.94
CA VAL A 61 -6.85 -36.69 -19.08
C VAL A 61 -6.19 -37.77 -19.95
N PRO A 62 -5.50 -37.42 -21.06
CA PRO A 62 -4.75 -38.40 -21.84
C PRO A 62 -3.51 -38.86 -21.07
N SER A 63 -3.39 -40.17 -20.86
CA SER A 63 -2.14 -40.81 -20.44
C SER A 63 -1.09 -40.64 -21.54
N VAL A 64 0.09 -40.11 -21.20
CA VAL A 64 1.26 -40.10 -22.10
C VAL A 64 2.27 -41.11 -21.57
N VAL A 65 2.68 -42.02 -22.46
CA VAL A 65 3.52 -43.19 -22.17
C VAL A 65 4.96 -42.75 -21.92
N ALA A 66 5.60 -43.36 -20.91
CA ALA A 66 7.03 -43.19 -20.66
C ALA A 66 7.85 -43.85 -21.79
N GLY A 67 8.61 -43.04 -22.53
CA GLY A 67 9.55 -43.48 -23.56
C GLY A 67 10.99 -43.41 -23.04
N ASP A 68 11.63 -44.56 -22.93
CA ASP A 68 13.01 -44.70 -22.46
C ASP A 68 14.00 -44.21 -23.53
N ALA A 69 14.97 -43.37 -23.14
CA ALA A 69 15.98 -42.81 -24.06
C ALA A 69 17.29 -42.53 -23.33
N SER A 70 18.05 -43.59 -23.04
CA SER A 70 19.35 -43.52 -22.38
C SER A 70 20.41 -42.89 -23.31
N ILE A 71 20.87 -41.67 -22.99
CA ILE A 71 22.01 -41.03 -23.67
C ILE A 71 23.28 -41.24 -22.84
N LYS A 72 24.32 -41.78 -23.48
CA LYS A 72 25.57 -42.19 -22.85
C LYS A 72 26.40 -40.97 -22.40
N MET A 73 26.90 -41.03 -21.17
CA MET A 73 27.97 -40.15 -20.71
C MET A 73 29.27 -40.47 -21.45
N ALA A 74 29.83 -39.47 -22.15
CA ALA A 74 31.20 -39.49 -22.63
C ALA A 74 32.09 -38.73 -21.63
N VAL A 75 33.17 -39.37 -21.18
CA VAL A 75 34.18 -38.74 -20.34
C VAL A 75 35.10 -37.91 -21.25
N GLY A 76 35.17 -36.60 -21.01
CA GLY A 76 36.07 -35.66 -21.67
C GLY A 76 37.12 -35.13 -20.69
N GLU A 77 38.33 -34.91 -21.18
CA GLU A 77 39.55 -34.79 -20.37
C GLU A 77 39.70 -33.47 -19.61
N HIS A 78 40.56 -33.50 -18.57
CA HIS A 78 41.06 -32.32 -17.88
C HIS A 78 41.74 -31.34 -18.86
N VAL A 79 41.40 -30.06 -18.75
CA VAL A 79 42.25 -28.95 -19.22
C VAL A 79 42.43 -27.95 -18.08
N ASP A 80 43.65 -27.44 -17.99
CA ASP A 80 44.20 -26.82 -16.78
C ASP A 80 43.73 -25.38 -16.53
N ALA A 81 43.99 -24.93 -15.29
CA ALA A 81 43.61 -23.59 -14.82
C ALA A 81 44.32 -22.46 -15.59
N GLY A 82 43.54 -21.48 -16.06
CA GLY A 82 44.05 -20.32 -16.80
C GLY A 82 43.07 -19.16 -16.88
N GLY A 83 43.00 -18.36 -15.82
CA GLY A 83 42.48 -16.98 -15.84
C GLY A 83 41.02 -16.78 -16.25
N VAL A 84 40.11 -16.79 -15.27
CA VAL A 84 38.88 -16.01 -15.36
C VAL A 84 38.95 -14.91 -14.30
N GLN A 85 39.01 -13.67 -14.77
CA GLN A 85 38.99 -12.45 -13.97
C GLN A 85 37.83 -12.47 -12.95
N ASP A 86 38.03 -11.87 -11.78
CA ASP A 86 36.94 -11.59 -10.84
C ASP A 86 35.74 -10.99 -11.58
N ARG A 87 34.59 -11.66 -11.52
CA ARG A 87 33.33 -10.98 -11.79
C ARG A 87 33.11 -10.07 -10.60
N LEU A 88 33.29 -8.77 -10.81
CA LEU A 88 32.84 -7.76 -9.85
C LEU A 88 31.40 -8.09 -9.44
N ASP A 89 31.15 -8.22 -8.13
CA ASP A 89 29.81 -8.48 -7.60
C ASP A 89 28.91 -7.28 -7.91
N VAL A 90 28.21 -7.35 -9.03
CA VAL A 90 27.25 -6.31 -9.44
C VAL A 90 26.12 -6.27 -8.42
N PHE A 91 26.06 -5.18 -7.64
CA PHE A 91 25.00 -4.99 -6.66
C PHE A 91 23.62 -5.10 -7.31
N ARG A 92 22.76 -5.93 -6.72
CA ARG A 92 21.35 -6.04 -7.08
C ARG A 92 20.52 -5.58 -5.90
N PRO A 93 19.72 -4.50 -6.03
CA PRO A 93 18.88 -4.06 -4.94
C PRO A 93 17.79 -5.09 -4.66
N ARG A 94 17.50 -5.27 -3.37
CA ARG A 94 16.36 -6.06 -2.88
C ARG A 94 15.37 -5.08 -2.26
N PHE A 95 14.08 -5.25 -2.54
CA PHE A 95 13.03 -4.36 -2.05
C PHE A 95 11.91 -5.13 -1.36
N VAL A 96 11.42 -4.57 -0.26
CA VAL A 96 10.11 -4.85 0.31
C VAL A 96 9.21 -3.68 -0.10
N ASP A 97 8.10 -3.93 -0.80
CA ASP A 97 7.02 -2.96 -0.94
C ASP A 97 6.10 -3.13 0.27
N ILE A 98 6.23 -2.25 1.27
CA ILE A 98 5.49 -2.42 2.55
C ILE A 98 4.01 -2.07 2.44
N GLY A 99 3.57 -1.48 1.33
CA GLY A 99 2.20 -1.02 1.11
C GLY A 99 1.81 -1.07 -0.36
N ILE A 100 1.15 -2.16 -0.77
CA ILE A 100 0.59 -2.33 -2.11
C ILE A 100 -0.85 -2.83 -2.07
N ASN A 101 -1.75 -2.18 -2.81
CA ASN A 101 -3.18 -2.51 -2.81
C ASN A 101 -3.52 -3.54 -3.92
N LEU A 102 -2.86 -4.71 -3.94
CA LEU A 102 -3.07 -5.74 -4.99
C LEU A 102 -4.50 -6.33 -5.06
N THR A 103 -5.31 -6.09 -4.04
CA THR A 103 -6.75 -6.39 -4.02
C THR A 103 -7.59 -5.43 -4.87
N ASP A 104 -7.04 -4.27 -5.29
CA ASP A 104 -7.76 -3.32 -6.12
C ASP A 104 -8.14 -3.94 -7.48
N PRO A 105 -9.41 -3.86 -7.92
CA PRO A 105 -9.89 -4.41 -9.18
C PRO A 105 -9.11 -3.96 -10.44
N ILE A 106 -8.39 -2.84 -10.36
CA ILE A 106 -7.55 -2.31 -11.44
C ILE A 106 -6.39 -3.24 -11.83
N PHE A 107 -5.91 -4.09 -10.91
CA PHE A 107 -4.89 -5.10 -11.19
C PHE A 107 -5.49 -6.34 -11.88
N ARG A 108 -6.81 -6.50 -11.80
CA ARG A 108 -7.59 -7.49 -12.56
C ARG A 108 -8.25 -6.92 -13.82
N GLY A 109 -7.87 -5.69 -14.22
CA GLY A 109 -8.38 -5.01 -15.41
C GLY A 109 -9.78 -4.40 -15.28
N THR A 110 -10.39 -4.36 -14.09
CA THR A 110 -11.66 -3.68 -13.83
C THR A 110 -11.44 -2.23 -13.41
N TYR A 111 -12.04 -1.28 -14.12
CA TYR A 111 -11.99 0.15 -13.82
C TYR A 111 -13.41 0.68 -13.63
N HIS A 112 -13.74 1.16 -12.43
CA HIS A 112 -15.08 1.64 -12.06
C HIS A 112 -16.19 0.63 -12.46
N GLY A 113 -15.99 -0.64 -12.12
CA GLY A 113 -16.93 -1.73 -12.44
C GLY A 113 -16.98 -2.16 -13.91
N THR A 114 -16.13 -1.61 -14.79
CA THR A 114 -16.03 -2.05 -16.20
C THR A 114 -14.71 -2.76 -16.47
N GLN A 115 -14.74 -3.99 -16.98
CA GLN A 115 -13.54 -4.67 -17.49
C GLN A 115 -12.98 -3.93 -18.72
N ARG A 116 -11.66 -3.66 -18.71
CA ARG A 116 -10.97 -2.92 -19.78
C ARG A 116 -9.85 -3.71 -20.46
N HIS A 117 -9.29 -4.68 -19.77
CA HIS A 117 -8.33 -5.66 -20.31
C HIS A 117 -8.44 -6.98 -19.54
N GLU A 118 -7.62 -7.98 -19.88
CA GLU A 118 -7.52 -9.24 -19.12
C GLU A 118 -6.98 -9.01 -17.70
N ASP A 119 -7.19 -9.96 -16.79
CA ASP A 119 -6.51 -9.98 -15.50
C ASP A 119 -5.00 -10.14 -15.72
N ASP A 120 -4.20 -9.19 -15.21
CA ASP A 120 -2.75 -9.18 -15.33
C ASP A 120 -2.03 -9.15 -13.98
N LEU A 121 -2.72 -9.48 -12.87
CA LEU A 121 -2.17 -9.46 -11.52
C LEU A 121 -0.91 -10.34 -11.40
N SER A 122 -0.90 -11.53 -12.00
CA SER A 122 0.30 -12.39 -12.03
C SER A 122 1.46 -11.75 -12.78
N ASP A 123 1.18 -11.03 -13.88
CA ASP A 123 2.21 -10.32 -14.63
C ASP A 123 2.72 -9.11 -13.84
N VAL A 124 1.88 -8.42 -13.05
CA VAL A 124 2.28 -7.32 -12.14
C VAL A 124 3.25 -7.83 -11.08
N ILE A 125 2.94 -8.95 -10.44
CA ILE A 125 3.82 -9.58 -9.42
C ILE A 125 5.14 -10.03 -10.05
N GLN A 126 5.10 -10.66 -11.24
CA GLN A 126 6.32 -11.05 -11.96
C GLN A 126 7.20 -9.84 -12.33
N ARG A 127 6.61 -8.70 -12.74
CA ARG A 127 7.35 -7.45 -12.97
C ARG A 127 8.04 -6.94 -11.70
N ALA A 128 7.42 -7.12 -10.53
CA ALA A 128 7.99 -6.72 -9.24
C ALA A 128 9.22 -7.57 -8.89
N VAL A 129 9.08 -8.90 -8.97
CA VAL A 129 10.18 -9.85 -8.71
C VAL A 129 11.35 -9.64 -9.68
N ALA A 130 11.06 -9.34 -10.95
CA ALA A 130 12.09 -9.10 -11.97
C ALA A 130 13.00 -7.90 -11.68
N ILE A 131 12.60 -6.95 -10.82
CA ILE A 131 13.41 -5.79 -10.43
C ILE A 131 13.95 -5.88 -8.99
N GLY A 132 13.87 -7.07 -8.36
CA GLY A 132 14.35 -7.31 -6.99
C GLY A 132 13.33 -6.98 -5.89
N CYS A 133 12.06 -6.72 -6.22
CA CYS A 133 11.00 -6.59 -5.22
C CYS A 133 10.53 -7.99 -4.81
N GLU A 134 11.19 -8.54 -3.79
CA GLU A 134 11.04 -9.93 -3.32
C GLU A 134 9.89 -10.12 -2.32
N VAL A 135 9.40 -9.03 -1.73
CA VAL A 135 8.34 -9.04 -0.72
C VAL A 135 7.31 -7.95 -1.05
N LEU A 136 6.05 -8.35 -1.10
CA LEU A 136 4.90 -7.48 -1.35
C LEU A 136 3.93 -7.60 -0.18
N ILE A 137 3.78 -6.54 0.62
CA ILE A 137 2.84 -6.51 1.74
C ILE A 137 1.53 -5.88 1.26
N VAL A 138 0.49 -6.71 1.15
CA VAL A 138 -0.81 -6.32 0.63
C VAL A 138 -1.70 -5.76 1.73
N THR A 139 -2.16 -4.53 1.52
CA THR A 139 -2.92 -3.77 2.52
C THR A 139 -4.36 -4.28 2.68
N GLY A 140 -4.70 -4.72 3.90
CA GLY A 140 -6.08 -4.96 4.33
C GLY A 140 -6.70 -3.67 4.88
N SER A 141 -7.74 -3.15 4.22
CA SER A 141 -8.40 -1.87 4.56
C SER A 141 -9.82 -2.02 5.14
N ASP A 142 -10.35 -3.24 5.15
CA ASP A 142 -11.50 -3.70 5.93
C ASP A 142 -11.45 -5.22 6.06
N LEU A 143 -12.47 -5.86 6.66
CA LEU A 143 -12.52 -7.31 6.85
C LEU A 143 -12.54 -8.11 5.54
N GLU A 144 -13.17 -7.63 4.48
CA GLU A 144 -13.27 -8.34 3.21
C GLU A 144 -11.96 -8.19 2.41
N HIS A 145 -11.44 -6.96 2.32
CA HIS A 145 -10.11 -6.73 1.73
C HIS A 145 -9.00 -7.46 2.51
N SER A 146 -9.11 -7.57 3.84
CA SER A 146 -8.20 -8.38 4.68
C SER A 146 -8.26 -9.86 4.33
N LYS A 147 -9.46 -10.44 4.14
CA LYS A 147 -9.61 -11.84 3.68
C LYS A 147 -8.98 -12.04 2.30
N GLN A 148 -9.21 -11.12 1.38
CA GLN A 148 -8.65 -11.17 0.02
C GLN A 148 -7.12 -11.03 0.02
N ALA A 149 -6.55 -10.15 0.86
CA ALA A 149 -5.11 -10.01 1.04
C ALA A 149 -4.47 -11.31 1.57
N VAL A 150 -5.10 -11.97 2.56
CA VAL A 150 -4.67 -13.27 3.08
C VAL A 150 -4.72 -14.37 2.01
N LEU A 151 -5.76 -14.41 1.17
CA LEU A 151 -5.84 -15.36 0.06
C LEU A 151 -4.73 -15.12 -0.98
N LEU A 152 -4.46 -13.87 -1.36
CA LEU A 152 -3.33 -13.54 -2.23
C LEU A 152 -1.96 -13.93 -1.63
N ALA A 153 -1.80 -13.77 -0.31
CA ALA A 153 -0.60 -14.22 0.41
C ALA A 153 -0.48 -15.75 0.45
N GLN A 154 -1.57 -16.50 0.38
CA GLN A 154 -1.54 -17.97 0.26
C GLN A 154 -1.18 -18.39 -1.18
N ASP A 155 -1.74 -17.73 -2.20
CA ASP A 155 -1.48 -18.02 -3.62
C ASP A 155 -0.04 -17.68 -4.07
N TYR A 156 0.56 -16.62 -3.53
CA TYR A 156 1.88 -16.11 -3.96
C TYR A 156 2.89 -16.09 -2.81
N ARG A 157 4.02 -16.79 -2.95
CA ARG A 157 5.09 -16.83 -1.93
C ARG A 157 5.69 -15.45 -1.61
N THR A 158 5.78 -14.58 -2.62
CA THR A 158 6.25 -13.18 -2.53
C THR A 158 5.29 -12.28 -1.72
N VAL A 159 4.03 -12.70 -1.56
CA VAL A 159 2.97 -11.86 -0.99
C VAL A 159 2.74 -12.20 0.50
N TYR A 160 2.57 -11.14 1.27
CA TYR A 160 2.14 -11.12 2.67
C TYR A 160 0.96 -10.16 2.81
N ALA A 161 0.28 -10.16 3.95
CA ALA A 161 -0.91 -9.35 4.18
C ALA A 161 -0.84 -8.54 5.47
N THR A 162 -1.57 -7.43 5.50
CA THR A 162 -1.98 -6.74 6.73
C THR A 162 -3.47 -7.03 7.01
N ILE A 163 -3.90 -6.92 8.27
CA ILE A 163 -5.32 -7.04 8.67
C ILE A 163 -5.76 -5.85 9.52
N GLY A 164 -6.83 -5.17 9.12
CA GLY A 164 -7.37 -4.01 9.80
C GLY A 164 -8.58 -3.39 9.08
N VAL A 165 -9.06 -2.26 9.63
CA VAL A 165 -10.11 -1.41 9.07
C VAL A 165 -9.62 0.03 9.02
N HIS A 166 -9.52 0.54 7.80
CA HIS A 166 -9.09 1.89 7.46
C HIS A 166 -10.00 2.96 8.09
N PRO A 167 -9.50 4.16 8.46
CA PRO A 167 -10.35 5.28 8.88
C PRO A 167 -11.55 5.57 7.97
N CYS A 168 -11.42 5.48 6.64
CA CYS A 168 -12.55 5.71 5.72
C CYS A 168 -13.64 4.62 5.84
N ASN A 169 -13.27 3.43 6.29
CA ASN A 169 -14.15 2.28 6.50
C ASN A 169 -14.55 2.09 7.97
N ALA A 170 -14.12 2.95 8.90
CA ALA A 170 -14.28 2.80 10.34
C ALA A 170 -15.74 2.57 10.80
N GLN A 171 -16.72 3.11 10.09
CA GLN A 171 -18.16 2.89 10.34
C GLN A 171 -18.63 1.43 10.15
N SER A 172 -17.86 0.59 9.45
CA SER A 172 -18.13 -0.85 9.34
C SER A 172 -17.75 -1.62 10.60
N LEU A 173 -16.86 -1.07 11.43
CA LEU A 173 -16.34 -1.73 12.61
C LEU A 173 -17.43 -1.89 13.68
N ASN A 174 -17.67 -3.13 14.07
CA ASN A 174 -18.62 -3.53 15.10
C ASN A 174 -18.09 -4.81 15.80
N PRO A 175 -18.67 -5.26 16.93
CA PRO A 175 -18.14 -6.39 17.68
C PRO A 175 -17.98 -7.70 16.88
N SER A 176 -18.87 -7.98 15.93
CA SER A 176 -18.78 -9.18 15.05
C SER A 176 -17.63 -9.05 14.03
N VAL A 177 -17.40 -7.83 13.51
CA VAL A 177 -16.26 -7.57 12.62
C VAL A 177 -14.94 -7.63 13.39
N LEU A 178 -14.87 -7.06 14.61
CA LEU A 178 -13.69 -7.16 15.48
C LEU A 178 -13.33 -8.61 15.81
N GLN A 179 -14.33 -9.45 16.14
CA GLN A 179 -14.11 -10.87 16.38
C GLN A 179 -13.59 -11.58 15.11
N GLN A 180 -14.19 -11.34 13.95
CA GLN A 180 -13.72 -11.96 12.70
C GLN A 180 -12.31 -11.50 12.28
N LEU A 181 -11.93 -10.25 12.56
CA LEU A 181 -10.56 -9.76 12.37
C LEU A 181 -9.57 -10.44 13.32
N GLU A 182 -9.96 -10.67 14.57
CA GLU A 182 -9.17 -11.40 15.56
C GLU A 182 -8.95 -12.88 15.16
N GLU A 183 -10.01 -13.57 14.73
CA GLU A 183 -9.95 -14.95 14.25
C GLU A 183 -9.08 -15.07 12.99
N LEU A 184 -9.26 -14.17 12.02
CA LEU A 184 -8.46 -14.13 10.79
C LEU A 184 -6.99 -13.83 11.08
N ALA A 185 -6.70 -12.82 11.92
CA ALA A 185 -5.34 -12.42 12.28
C ALA A 185 -4.62 -13.49 13.10
N THR A 186 -5.31 -14.18 14.01
CA THR A 186 -4.71 -15.29 14.78
C THR A 186 -4.26 -16.40 13.84
N LYS A 187 -5.18 -16.91 12.99
CA LYS A 187 -4.87 -18.01 12.06
C LYS A 187 -3.80 -17.63 11.03
N ALA A 188 -3.95 -16.51 10.34
CA ALA A 188 -3.07 -16.15 9.24
C ALA A 188 -1.68 -15.66 9.71
N LYS A 189 -1.53 -15.32 11.00
CA LYS A 189 -0.24 -15.12 11.68
C LYS A 189 0.46 -16.46 11.95
N GLU A 190 -0.25 -17.51 12.35
CA GLU A 190 0.31 -18.87 12.50
C GLU A 190 0.80 -19.42 11.15
N ASP A 191 0.06 -19.17 10.06
CA ASP A 191 0.47 -19.48 8.68
C ASP A 191 1.67 -18.63 8.19
N GLY A 192 2.13 -17.65 8.97
CA GLY A 192 3.23 -16.73 8.60
C GLY A 192 2.92 -15.78 7.45
N ARG A 193 1.64 -15.60 7.10
CA ARG A 193 1.20 -14.78 5.95
C ARG A 193 0.73 -13.38 6.33
N VAL A 194 0.30 -13.19 7.57
CA VAL A 194 -0.02 -11.86 8.11
C VAL A 194 1.12 -11.34 8.96
N VAL A 195 1.65 -10.19 8.56
CA VAL A 195 2.91 -9.64 9.10
C VAL A 195 2.73 -8.31 9.83
N ALA A 196 1.58 -7.65 9.66
CA ALA A 196 1.24 -6.40 10.34
C ALA A 196 -0.26 -6.33 10.68
N PHE A 197 -0.58 -5.58 11.73
CA PHE A 197 -1.95 -5.22 12.08
C PHE A 197 -2.22 -3.78 11.63
N GLY A 198 -3.14 -3.61 10.69
CA GLY A 198 -3.31 -2.43 9.87
C GLY A 198 -3.99 -2.79 8.54
N GLU A 199 -4.48 -1.85 7.76
CA GLU A 199 -4.28 -0.41 7.89
C GLU A 199 -5.26 0.20 8.91
N ILE A 200 -4.73 0.84 9.96
CA ILE A 200 -5.53 1.50 11.01
C ILE A 200 -5.00 2.90 11.32
N GLY A 201 -5.86 3.82 11.75
CA GLY A 201 -5.46 5.18 12.08
C GLY A 201 -6.55 6.21 11.80
N LEU A 202 -6.16 7.41 11.35
CA LEU A 202 -7.04 8.58 11.18
C LEU A 202 -6.77 9.31 9.85
N ASP A 203 -7.81 9.59 9.08
CA ASP A 203 -7.77 10.44 7.87
C ASP A 203 -8.81 11.57 7.98
N TYR A 204 -8.35 12.76 8.35
CA TYR A 204 -9.19 13.95 8.48
C TYR A 204 -9.38 14.72 7.16
N ASP A 205 -8.75 14.28 6.06
CA ASP A 205 -9.07 14.75 4.71
C ASP A 205 -10.21 13.94 4.06
N ARG A 206 -10.79 12.96 4.78
CA ARG A 206 -11.86 12.05 4.30
C ARG A 206 -13.05 11.94 5.27
N LEU A 207 -13.35 13.03 5.98
CA LEU A 207 -14.47 13.07 6.95
C LEU A 207 -15.86 12.87 6.30
N GLU A 208 -15.96 13.05 4.98
CA GLU A 208 -17.14 12.72 4.18
C GLU A 208 -17.36 11.22 3.97
N LEU A 209 -16.30 10.40 4.09
CA LEU A 209 -16.38 8.94 4.02
C LEU A 209 -16.66 8.33 5.39
N CYS A 210 -16.01 8.85 6.44
CA CYS A 210 -16.31 8.48 7.82
C CYS A 210 -16.08 9.64 8.82
N PRO A 211 -17.07 10.01 9.65
CA PRO A 211 -16.94 11.07 10.64
C PRO A 211 -15.80 10.83 11.66
N LYS A 212 -15.17 11.91 12.10
CA LYS A 212 -14.03 11.92 13.04
C LYS A 212 -14.23 11.03 14.27
N ASP A 213 -15.39 11.12 14.91
CA ASP A 213 -15.67 10.38 16.15
C ASP A 213 -15.70 8.85 15.91
N ASN A 214 -16.21 8.42 14.74
CA ASN A 214 -16.19 7.01 14.33
C ASN A 214 -14.75 6.53 14.05
N GLN A 215 -13.94 7.36 13.40
CA GLN A 215 -12.52 7.03 13.16
C GLN A 215 -11.74 6.88 14.47
N ILE A 216 -11.91 7.81 15.42
CA ILE A 216 -11.29 7.75 16.75
C ILE A 216 -11.71 6.48 17.48
N HIS A 217 -13.01 6.20 17.55
CA HIS A 217 -13.54 5.02 18.23
C HIS A 217 -13.00 3.72 17.60
N ALA A 218 -13.01 3.62 16.27
CA ALA A 218 -12.51 2.46 15.55
C ALA A 218 -11.00 2.27 15.73
N PHE A 219 -10.22 3.35 15.75
CA PHE A 219 -8.77 3.28 15.99
C PHE A 219 -8.47 2.80 17.41
N GLU A 220 -9.17 3.30 18.43
CA GLU A 220 -9.02 2.84 19.82
C GLU A 220 -9.40 1.36 20.00
N GLN A 221 -10.51 0.91 19.42
CA GLN A 221 -10.92 -0.50 19.46
C GLN A 221 -9.91 -1.42 18.75
N GLN A 222 -9.36 -0.97 17.63
CA GLN A 222 -8.38 -1.75 16.88
C GLN A 222 -7.01 -1.79 17.57
N LEU A 223 -6.58 -0.73 18.27
CA LEU A 223 -5.38 -0.77 19.11
C LEU A 223 -5.52 -1.73 20.30
N GLN A 224 -6.72 -1.89 20.87
CA GLN A 224 -7.01 -2.90 21.90
C GLN A 224 -6.86 -4.33 21.37
N LEU A 225 -7.28 -4.59 20.12
CA LEU A 225 -7.04 -5.86 19.44
C LEU A 225 -5.54 -6.04 19.10
N ALA A 226 -4.87 -5.00 18.61
CA ALA A 226 -3.45 -5.07 18.25
C ALA A 226 -2.53 -5.42 19.44
N VAL A 227 -2.84 -4.92 20.64
CA VAL A 227 -2.15 -5.31 21.90
C VAL A 227 -2.29 -6.80 22.19
N ARG A 228 -3.38 -7.46 21.77
CA ARG A 228 -3.54 -8.93 21.88
C ARG A 228 -2.79 -9.66 20.76
N MET A 229 -2.84 -9.13 19.53
CA MET A 229 -2.22 -9.76 18.36
C MET A 229 -0.68 -9.69 18.37
N GLN A 230 -0.07 -8.67 18.99
CA GLN A 230 1.39 -8.48 19.07
C GLN A 230 2.07 -8.59 17.69
N LEU A 231 1.44 -7.97 16.69
CA LEU A 231 2.02 -7.70 15.38
C LEU A 231 2.54 -6.26 15.34
N PRO A 232 3.55 -5.95 14.50
CA PRO A 232 3.84 -4.57 14.11
C PRO A 232 2.60 -3.86 13.58
N LEU A 233 2.48 -2.56 13.85
CA LEU A 233 1.38 -1.77 13.31
C LEU A 233 1.69 -1.25 11.90
N PHE A 234 0.67 -1.21 11.04
CA PHE A 234 0.70 -0.50 9.77
C PHE A 234 -0.31 0.65 9.83
N LEU A 235 0.21 1.88 9.98
CA LEU A 235 -0.52 3.02 10.53
C LEU A 235 -0.79 4.13 9.50
N HIS A 236 -2.05 4.55 9.41
CA HIS A 236 -2.46 5.69 8.59
C HIS A 236 -2.58 6.97 9.42
N SER A 237 -1.98 8.07 8.97
CA SER A 237 -2.21 9.40 9.55
C SER A 237 -2.26 10.46 8.45
N ARG A 238 -3.39 11.16 8.33
CA ARG A 238 -3.56 12.30 7.41
C ARG A 238 -4.35 13.42 8.09
N ALA A 239 -3.72 14.60 8.16
CA ALA A 239 -4.24 15.81 8.83
C ALA A 239 -4.69 15.60 10.29
N ALA A 240 -4.20 14.55 10.97
CA ALA A 240 -4.74 14.05 12.23
C ALA A 240 -3.71 13.84 13.36
N HIS A 241 -2.45 14.27 13.16
CA HIS A 241 -1.30 13.93 14.03
C HIS A 241 -1.55 14.11 15.53
N ALA A 242 -2.14 15.24 15.93
CA ALA A 242 -2.39 15.54 17.36
C ALA A 242 -3.30 14.51 18.05
N ASP A 243 -4.37 14.06 17.39
CA ASP A 243 -5.24 13.01 17.94
C ASP A 243 -4.61 11.62 17.78
N PHE A 244 -3.93 11.39 16.66
CA PHE A 244 -3.23 10.14 16.36
C PHE A 244 -2.20 9.81 17.45
N ILE A 245 -1.29 10.73 17.76
CA ILE A 245 -0.28 10.56 18.82
C ILE A 245 -0.93 10.47 20.20
N ARG A 246 -1.94 11.30 20.50
CA ARG A 246 -2.68 11.26 21.77
C ARG A 246 -3.29 9.88 22.03
N ILE A 247 -3.89 9.26 21.02
CA ILE A 247 -4.48 7.93 21.12
C ILE A 247 -3.39 6.87 21.21
N LEU A 248 -2.43 6.87 20.28
CA LEU A 248 -1.37 5.87 20.16
C LEU A 248 -0.47 5.80 21.41
N SER A 249 -0.23 6.94 22.08
CA SER A 249 0.55 7.01 23.33
C SER A 249 -0.09 6.21 24.48
N ASN A 250 -1.41 6.00 24.49
CA ASN A 250 -2.08 5.17 25.52
C ASN A 250 -1.83 3.66 25.34
N TYR A 251 -1.24 3.25 24.22
CA TYR A 251 -1.00 1.85 23.87
C TYR A 251 0.48 1.52 23.64
N ALA A 252 1.34 2.54 23.41
CA ALA A 252 2.75 2.37 23.05
C ALA A 252 3.53 1.39 23.95
N ASP A 253 3.40 1.48 25.28
CA ASP A 253 4.12 0.60 26.22
C ASP A 253 3.71 -0.87 26.13
N ARG A 254 2.53 -1.15 25.55
CA ARG A 254 1.99 -2.50 25.31
C ARG A 254 2.19 -2.98 23.88
N LEU A 255 2.87 -2.18 23.04
CA LEU A 255 3.15 -2.43 21.63
C LEU A 255 4.66 -2.34 21.37
N PRO A 256 5.47 -3.27 21.93
CA PRO A 256 6.94 -3.20 21.89
C PRO A 256 7.51 -3.26 20.47
N LYS A 257 6.80 -3.93 19.53
CA LYS A 257 7.17 -4.00 18.11
C LYS A 257 6.97 -2.67 17.36
N ARG A 258 6.29 -1.69 17.96
CA ARG A 258 5.93 -0.42 17.31
C ARG A 258 5.25 -0.69 15.96
N GLY A 259 5.71 -0.07 14.89
CA GLY A 259 5.13 -0.16 13.56
C GLY A 259 5.56 1.01 12.68
N VAL A 260 5.03 1.03 11.47
CA VAL A 260 5.34 2.05 10.45
C VAL A 260 4.14 2.97 10.26
N VAL A 261 4.37 4.29 10.30
CA VAL A 261 3.42 5.26 9.74
C VAL A 261 3.68 5.32 8.25
N HIS A 262 2.79 4.69 7.49
CA HIS A 262 2.96 4.48 6.05
C HIS A 262 2.54 5.73 5.26
N SER A 263 2.98 5.80 4.00
CA SER A 263 2.65 6.85 3.04
C SER A 263 2.80 8.27 3.64
N PHE A 264 3.86 8.51 4.40
CA PHE A 264 3.98 9.72 5.21
C PHE A 264 4.03 10.98 4.34
N THR A 265 3.11 11.92 4.58
CA THR A 265 3.06 13.24 3.91
C THR A 265 2.89 14.40 4.90
N GLY A 266 3.19 14.16 6.18
CA GLY A 266 3.10 15.18 7.24
C GLY A 266 4.27 16.18 7.24
N THR A 267 4.35 17.00 8.28
CA THR A 267 5.42 18.00 8.44
C THR A 267 6.72 17.40 9.02
N LEU A 268 7.78 18.21 9.06
CA LEU A 268 9.06 17.81 9.65
C LEU A 268 8.91 17.55 11.16
N GLU A 269 8.14 18.39 11.85
CA GLU A 269 7.86 18.29 13.28
C GLU A 269 7.06 17.02 13.61
N GLU A 270 6.06 16.68 12.78
CA GLU A 270 5.27 15.46 12.92
C GLU A 270 6.14 14.20 12.73
N MET A 271 7.04 14.22 11.74
CA MET A 271 8.01 13.13 11.50
C MET A 271 8.99 12.97 12.67
N GLN A 272 9.54 14.07 13.18
CA GLN A 272 10.46 14.05 14.32
C GLN A 272 9.79 13.55 15.60
N ASP A 273 8.54 13.95 15.87
CA ASP A 273 7.75 13.47 17.01
C ASP A 273 7.50 11.95 16.91
N LEU A 274 7.16 11.43 15.72
CA LEU A 274 7.02 9.99 15.48
C LEU A 274 8.32 9.21 15.72
N VAL A 275 9.41 9.63 15.07
CA VAL A 275 10.71 8.97 15.18
C VAL A 275 11.23 8.99 16.62
N SER A 276 11.04 10.11 17.36
CA SER A 276 11.46 10.21 18.76
C SER A 276 10.76 9.22 19.70
N ARG A 277 9.56 8.73 19.32
CA ARG A 277 8.76 7.73 20.05
C ARG A 277 9.01 6.29 19.57
N GLY A 278 9.90 6.12 18.59
CA GLY A 278 10.27 4.84 17.99
C GLY A 278 9.30 4.31 16.96
N TRP A 279 8.55 5.18 16.26
CA TRP A 279 7.77 4.80 15.08
C TRP A 279 8.59 5.01 13.82
N ASP A 280 8.46 4.11 12.86
CA ASP A 280 9.19 4.13 11.61
C ASP A 280 8.33 4.79 10.51
N ILE A 281 8.95 5.23 9.42
CA ILE A 281 8.32 6.09 8.40
C ILE A 281 8.35 5.42 7.03
N GLY A 282 7.16 5.19 6.46
CA GLY A 282 6.98 4.68 5.09
C GLY A 282 6.92 5.81 4.06
N ILE A 283 7.66 5.66 2.97
CA ILE A 283 7.84 6.67 1.92
C ILE A 283 7.48 6.10 0.55
N ASN A 284 6.63 6.81 -0.18
CA ASN A 284 6.22 6.51 -1.55
C ASN A 284 6.24 7.76 -2.45
N GLY A 285 5.73 7.65 -3.68
CA GLY A 285 5.68 8.78 -4.61
C GLY A 285 4.70 9.91 -4.23
N CYS A 286 3.81 9.72 -3.24
CA CYS A 286 3.05 10.79 -2.61
C CYS A 286 3.87 11.56 -1.58
N SER A 287 4.75 10.88 -0.84
CA SER A 287 5.77 11.47 0.06
C SER A 287 6.89 12.24 -0.66
N LEU A 288 6.82 12.36 -1.98
CA LEU A 288 7.87 12.90 -2.85
C LEU A 288 7.34 13.96 -3.83
N LYS A 289 6.18 14.56 -3.52
CA LYS A 289 5.45 15.49 -4.40
C LYS A 289 6.02 16.90 -4.41
N THR A 290 6.23 17.50 -3.23
CA THR A 290 6.66 18.91 -3.10
C THR A 290 8.05 19.02 -2.47
N GLU A 291 8.68 20.20 -2.57
CA GLU A 291 9.98 20.46 -1.96
C GLU A 291 9.92 20.33 -0.42
N GLU A 292 8.79 20.67 0.20
CA GLU A 292 8.56 20.46 1.64
C GLU A 292 8.57 18.96 1.98
N ASN A 293 7.95 18.10 1.15
CA ASN A 293 8.03 16.66 1.37
C ASN A 293 9.47 16.14 1.21
N LEU A 294 10.21 16.64 0.21
CA LEU A 294 11.62 16.27 0.03
C LEU A 294 12.48 16.72 1.23
N ALA A 295 12.21 17.88 1.81
CA ALA A 295 12.87 18.37 3.01
C ALA A 295 12.62 17.43 4.21
N VAL A 296 11.40 16.89 4.38
CA VAL A 296 11.15 15.87 5.42
C VAL A 296 11.90 14.57 5.13
N VAL A 297 11.82 14.04 3.90
CA VAL A 297 12.50 12.79 3.48
C VAL A 297 14.01 12.85 3.72
N LYS A 298 14.60 14.05 3.56
CA LYS A 298 16.01 14.28 3.83
C LYS A 298 16.39 14.00 5.29
N GLU A 299 15.54 14.34 6.24
CA GLU A 299 15.81 14.27 7.67
C GLU A 299 15.39 12.94 8.34
N ILE A 300 14.64 12.06 7.66
CA ILE A 300 14.28 10.72 8.17
C ILE A 300 15.56 9.88 8.40
N PRO A 301 15.82 9.31 9.60
CA PRO A 301 16.97 8.42 9.80
C PRO A 301 16.89 7.17 8.92
N LEU A 302 18.03 6.68 8.40
CA LEU A 302 18.04 5.53 7.48
C LEU A 302 17.52 4.26 8.15
N GLU A 303 17.80 4.08 9.44
CA GLU A 303 17.37 2.98 10.29
C GLU A 303 15.88 3.06 10.71
N ARG A 304 15.14 4.06 10.21
CA ARG A 304 13.70 4.28 10.41
C ARG A 304 12.93 4.42 9.10
N LEU A 305 13.59 4.20 7.96
CA LEU A 305 13.02 4.39 6.63
C LEU A 305 12.48 3.08 6.07
N HIS A 306 11.25 3.11 5.55
CA HIS A 306 10.70 2.07 4.69
C HIS A 306 10.30 2.64 3.32
N LEU A 307 10.21 1.77 2.33
CA LEU A 307 9.82 2.12 0.96
C LEU A 307 8.54 1.39 0.59
N GLU A 308 7.65 2.07 -0.13
CA GLU A 308 6.43 1.48 -0.67
C GLU A 308 6.01 2.18 -1.96
N THR A 309 5.08 1.58 -2.70
CA THR A 309 4.51 2.20 -3.90
C THR A 309 3.13 2.82 -3.68
N ASP A 310 2.35 2.30 -2.71
CA ASP A 310 0.90 2.54 -2.58
C ASP A 310 0.16 2.31 -3.92
N GLY A 311 0.66 1.38 -4.76
CA GLY A 311 0.02 1.05 -6.03
C GLY A 311 -1.44 0.60 -5.80
N PRO A 312 -2.41 1.04 -6.63
CA PRO A 312 -2.25 1.70 -7.93
C PRO A 312 -2.01 3.22 -7.87
N TRP A 313 -1.96 3.81 -6.68
CA TRP A 313 -1.83 5.24 -6.42
C TRP A 313 -0.37 5.72 -6.42
N CYS A 314 -0.14 6.97 -6.03
CA CYS A 314 1.18 7.54 -5.77
C CYS A 314 2.29 7.40 -6.86
N GLU A 315 1.93 7.19 -8.12
CA GLU A 315 2.86 7.29 -9.27
C GLU A 315 3.66 8.61 -9.21
N ILE A 316 5.00 8.55 -9.30
CA ILE A 316 5.84 9.75 -9.41
C ILE A 316 5.61 10.40 -10.77
N ARG A 317 4.97 11.56 -10.79
CA ARG A 317 4.59 12.28 -12.03
C ARG A 317 5.64 13.30 -12.45
N PRO A 318 5.69 13.69 -13.75
CA PRO A 318 6.60 14.72 -14.23
C PRO A 318 6.56 16.06 -13.50
N SER A 319 5.44 16.36 -12.83
CA SER A 319 5.17 17.57 -12.03
C SER A 319 5.56 17.48 -10.55
N HIS A 320 6.03 16.33 -10.06
CA HIS A 320 6.51 16.19 -8.68
C HIS A 320 7.97 16.66 -8.56
N ALA A 321 8.37 17.23 -7.43
CA ALA A 321 9.74 17.68 -7.17
C ALA A 321 10.79 16.56 -7.41
N SER A 322 10.50 15.34 -6.95
CA SER A 322 11.31 14.14 -7.17
C SER A 322 11.60 13.81 -8.65
N SER A 323 10.73 14.22 -9.59
CA SER A 323 10.97 14.04 -11.03
C SER A 323 12.21 14.79 -11.52
N ALA A 324 12.53 15.95 -10.93
CA ALA A 324 13.74 16.69 -11.27
C ALA A 324 15.02 15.95 -10.79
N ILE A 325 14.96 15.31 -9.62
CA ILE A 325 16.04 14.49 -9.06
C ILE A 325 16.30 13.28 -9.95
N LEU A 326 15.26 12.52 -10.30
CA LEU A 326 15.38 11.33 -11.15
C LEU A 326 15.96 11.68 -12.54
N LYS A 327 15.51 12.78 -13.16
CA LYS A 327 16.06 13.27 -14.45
C LYS A 327 17.52 13.67 -14.36
N ARG A 328 17.94 14.32 -13.26
CA ARG A 328 19.34 14.69 -13.03
C ARG A 328 20.20 13.44 -12.94
N MET A 329 19.81 12.48 -12.09
CA MET A 329 20.52 11.21 -11.91
C MET A 329 20.66 10.46 -13.24
N ARG A 330 19.57 10.30 -14.01
CA ARG A 330 19.61 9.72 -15.36
C ARG A 330 20.64 10.41 -16.25
N SER A 331 20.64 11.74 -16.28
CA SER A 331 21.60 12.50 -17.10
C SER A 331 23.05 12.36 -16.65
N ASP A 332 23.34 12.04 -15.39
CA ASP A 332 24.70 11.81 -14.90
C ASP A 332 25.24 10.47 -15.43
N ILE A 333 24.39 9.43 -15.50
CA ILE A 333 24.74 8.12 -16.08
C ILE A 333 24.90 8.23 -17.60
N ASP A 334 23.97 8.88 -18.29
CA ASP A 334 24.05 9.09 -19.75
C ASP A 334 25.31 9.87 -20.18
N LYS A 335 25.98 10.57 -19.23
CA LYS A 335 27.25 11.28 -19.42
C LYS A 335 28.48 10.51 -18.91
N GLY A 336 28.30 9.31 -18.35
CA GLY A 336 29.37 8.51 -17.75
C GLY A 336 29.95 9.06 -16.45
N SER A 337 29.28 9.99 -15.76
CA SER A 337 29.70 10.45 -14.42
C SER A 337 29.18 9.56 -13.28
N LYS A 338 28.36 8.56 -13.61
CA LYS A 338 27.98 7.40 -12.79
C LYS A 338 28.00 6.14 -13.65
N LYS A 339 28.04 4.96 -13.04
CA LYS A 339 28.04 3.69 -13.79
C LYS A 339 26.64 3.35 -14.29
N GLU A 340 26.53 2.47 -15.30
CA GLU A 340 25.25 1.85 -15.67
C GLU A 340 24.67 0.97 -14.55
N GLU A 341 25.53 0.46 -13.65
CA GLU A 341 25.14 -0.23 -12.42
C GLU A 341 24.36 0.70 -11.45
N ASP A 342 24.56 2.02 -11.57
CA ASP A 342 23.87 3.07 -10.83
C ASP A 342 22.66 3.64 -11.60
N ASP A 343 22.08 2.91 -12.57
CA ASP A 343 20.95 3.44 -13.37
C ASP A 343 19.61 3.39 -12.59
N PRO A 344 18.86 4.51 -12.44
CA PRO A 344 17.48 4.49 -11.94
C PRO A 344 16.52 3.69 -12.82
N ASP A 345 16.94 3.35 -14.04
CA ASP A 345 16.26 2.45 -14.95
C ASP A 345 16.96 1.09 -15.15
N MET A 346 17.93 0.69 -14.31
CA MET A 346 18.33 -0.73 -14.17
C MET A 346 17.10 -1.54 -13.72
N GLY A 347 16.42 -2.19 -14.67
CA GLY A 347 15.11 -2.83 -14.49
C GLY A 347 13.90 -1.98 -14.85
N TRP A 348 14.06 -0.68 -15.13
CA TRP A 348 12.97 0.24 -15.53
C TRP A 348 13.11 0.87 -16.94
N GLY A 349 14.02 0.35 -17.77
CA GLY A 349 14.42 0.97 -19.05
C GLY A 349 13.44 0.90 -20.24
N SER A 350 12.45 0.01 -20.29
CA SER A 350 11.42 0.05 -21.36
C SER A 350 10.15 -0.78 -21.11
N TRP A 351 9.51 -0.66 -19.94
CA TRP A 351 8.14 -1.17 -19.81
C TRP A 351 7.21 -0.40 -20.75
N LYS A 352 6.86 -1.03 -21.87
CA LYS A 352 5.93 -0.47 -22.85
C LYS A 352 4.65 -0.09 -22.11
N SER A 353 4.27 1.18 -22.16
CA SER A 353 3.10 1.67 -21.42
C SER A 353 1.96 1.98 -22.39
N ALA A 354 0.78 1.43 -22.09
CA ALA A 354 -0.43 1.60 -22.89
C ALA A 354 -1.52 2.31 -22.09
N LYS A 355 -2.49 2.93 -22.78
CA LYS A 355 -3.77 3.23 -22.13
C LYS A 355 -4.49 1.90 -21.84
N LYS A 356 -5.30 1.81 -20.78
CA LYS A 356 -6.04 0.59 -20.42
C LYS A 356 -6.86 0.00 -21.57
N GLU A 357 -7.43 0.84 -22.45
CA GLU A 357 -8.20 0.41 -23.64
C GLU A 357 -7.32 -0.10 -24.80
N LYS A 358 -5.99 -0.01 -24.68
CA LYS A 358 -4.98 -0.47 -25.63
C LYS A 358 -3.93 -1.36 -24.96
N TRP A 359 -4.22 -1.87 -23.77
CA TRP A 359 -3.31 -2.73 -23.04
C TRP A 359 -3.10 -4.05 -23.79
N THR A 360 -1.89 -4.58 -23.70
CA THR A 360 -1.52 -5.90 -24.21
C THR A 360 -0.59 -6.58 -23.21
N ARG A 361 -0.54 -7.92 -23.22
CA ARG A 361 0.28 -8.69 -22.28
C ARG A 361 1.75 -8.24 -22.33
N GLY A 362 2.39 -8.09 -21.16
CA GLY A 362 3.73 -7.54 -21.03
C GLY A 362 3.83 -6.00 -21.14
N THR A 363 2.71 -5.27 -21.18
CA THR A 363 2.69 -3.80 -21.06
C THR A 363 2.17 -3.35 -19.69
N VAL A 364 2.65 -2.19 -19.22
CA VAL A 364 2.11 -1.54 -18.01
C VAL A 364 1.00 -0.56 -18.38
N VAL A 365 0.05 -0.31 -17.48
CA VAL A 365 -1.04 0.63 -17.75
C VAL A 365 -0.64 2.05 -17.33
N LYS A 366 -0.73 3.00 -18.27
CA LYS A 366 -0.50 4.44 -17.99
C LYS A 366 -1.46 4.94 -16.91
N GLY A 367 -0.90 5.47 -15.82
CA GLY A 367 -1.66 5.98 -14.69
C GLY A 367 -1.99 4.95 -13.60
N ARG A 368 -1.61 3.67 -13.77
CA ARG A 368 -1.63 2.64 -12.72
C ARG A 368 -0.20 2.48 -12.22
N ASN A 369 0.05 2.83 -10.96
CA ASN A 369 1.32 2.50 -10.32
C ASN A 369 1.38 1.00 -9.98
N GLU A 370 2.57 0.44 -9.90
CA GLU A 370 2.81 -1.00 -9.70
C GLU A 370 4.05 -1.19 -8.80
N PRO A 371 4.21 -2.32 -8.07
CA PRO A 371 5.35 -2.52 -7.16
C PRO A 371 6.72 -2.44 -7.85
N CYS A 372 6.75 -2.78 -9.13
CA CYS A 372 7.95 -2.73 -9.96
C CYS A 372 8.49 -1.30 -10.16
N PHE A 373 7.72 -0.25 -9.83
CA PHE A 373 8.21 1.13 -9.77
C PHE A 373 8.92 1.50 -8.45
N ILE A 374 8.99 0.61 -7.44
CA ILE A 374 9.57 0.93 -6.11
C ILE A 374 11.02 1.44 -6.17
N GLY A 375 11.81 0.96 -7.14
CA GLY A 375 13.17 1.47 -7.38
C GLY A 375 13.20 2.99 -7.61
N ARG A 376 12.18 3.58 -8.24
CA ARG A 376 12.10 5.04 -8.43
C ARG A 376 11.92 5.80 -7.12
N VAL A 377 11.26 5.20 -6.14
CA VAL A 377 11.13 5.76 -4.79
C VAL A 377 12.48 5.71 -4.10
N ALA A 378 13.17 4.56 -4.13
CA ALA A 378 14.51 4.39 -3.59
C ALA A 378 15.52 5.39 -4.19
N TRP A 379 15.50 5.57 -5.52
CA TRP A 379 16.37 6.51 -6.23
C TRP A 379 16.06 7.98 -5.91
N ALA A 380 14.78 8.34 -5.81
CA ALA A 380 14.39 9.68 -5.38
C ALA A 380 14.88 9.96 -3.95
N VAL A 381 14.72 9.00 -3.02
CA VAL A 381 15.22 9.12 -1.64
C VAL A 381 16.75 9.23 -1.61
N ALA A 382 17.48 8.38 -2.32
CA ALA A 382 18.94 8.47 -2.44
C ALA A 382 19.40 9.85 -2.94
N GLY A 383 18.72 10.39 -3.96
CA GLY A 383 19.01 11.71 -4.52
C GLY A 383 18.60 12.92 -3.67
N VAL A 384 17.64 12.74 -2.75
CA VAL A 384 17.29 13.72 -1.71
C VAL A 384 18.32 13.73 -0.58
N LYS A 385 18.75 12.53 -0.14
CA LYS A 385 19.65 12.36 1.01
C LYS A 385 21.12 12.51 0.65
N GLY A 386 21.49 12.45 -0.63
CA GLY A 386 22.87 12.52 -1.09
C GLY A 386 23.65 11.20 -0.92
N LEU A 387 22.93 10.08 -0.94
CA LEU A 387 23.45 8.73 -0.69
C LEU A 387 23.50 7.90 -1.99
N SER A 388 24.16 6.75 -1.94
CA SER A 388 24.03 5.72 -2.98
C SER A 388 22.67 5.02 -2.94
N ILE A 389 22.28 4.40 -4.06
CA ILE A 389 21.11 3.51 -4.08
C ILE A 389 21.31 2.30 -3.19
N GLU A 390 22.54 1.80 -3.08
CA GLU A 390 22.90 0.63 -2.28
C GLU A 390 22.65 0.88 -0.79
N GLU A 391 23.09 2.02 -0.25
CA GLU A 391 22.83 2.40 1.15
C GLU A 391 21.33 2.48 1.45
N VAL A 392 20.55 3.15 0.59
CA VAL A 392 19.10 3.30 0.79
C VAL A 392 18.37 1.97 0.65
N ALA A 393 18.68 1.18 -0.37
CA ALA A 393 18.03 -0.12 -0.59
C ALA A 393 18.38 -1.12 0.52
N ARG A 394 19.65 -1.21 0.94
CA ARG A 394 20.05 -2.10 2.05
C ARG A 394 19.41 -1.70 3.36
N ALA A 395 19.36 -0.40 3.68
CA ALA A 395 18.71 0.10 4.90
C ALA A 395 17.20 -0.22 4.88
N ALA A 396 16.48 0.20 3.84
CA ALA A 396 15.03 -0.03 3.74
C ALA A 396 14.66 -1.52 3.70
N TRP A 397 15.46 -2.35 3.03
CA TRP A 397 15.33 -3.81 3.07
C TRP A 397 15.49 -4.36 4.49
N SER A 398 16.60 -4.01 5.16
CA SER A 398 16.90 -4.49 6.51
C SER A 398 15.82 -4.09 7.51
N ASN A 399 15.42 -2.82 7.52
CA ASN A 399 14.37 -2.30 8.41
C ASN A 399 13.06 -3.06 8.19
N SER A 400 12.64 -3.24 6.93
CA SER A 400 11.37 -3.89 6.59
C SER A 400 11.39 -5.39 6.93
N CYS A 401 12.51 -6.08 6.68
CA CYS A 401 12.69 -7.48 7.06
C CYS A 401 12.66 -7.66 8.58
N GLN A 402 13.33 -6.78 9.33
CA GLN A 402 13.32 -6.79 10.80
C GLN A 402 11.94 -6.47 11.38
N MET A 403 11.28 -5.42 10.88
CA MET A 403 9.96 -4.97 11.33
C MET A 403 8.92 -6.08 11.13
N PHE A 404 8.80 -6.59 9.90
CA PHE A 404 7.72 -7.50 9.50
C PHE A 404 8.08 -9.00 9.58
N ARG A 405 9.33 -9.34 9.96
CA ARG A 405 9.86 -10.72 9.97
C ARG A 405 9.75 -11.43 8.60
N VAL A 406 10.06 -10.69 7.53
CA VAL A 406 10.00 -11.11 6.12
C VAL A 406 11.40 -11.15 5.47
N GLY A 407 11.49 -11.59 4.21
CA GLY A 407 12.71 -11.46 3.39
C GLY A 407 13.90 -12.31 3.83
N GLY A 408 13.70 -13.34 4.66
CA GLY A 408 14.77 -14.18 5.16
C GLY A 408 15.43 -15.01 4.05
N ASP A 409 16.75 -14.85 3.91
CA ASP A 409 17.61 -15.87 3.32
C ASP A 409 17.57 -17.12 4.23
N ALA A 410 17.74 -18.32 3.64
CA ALA A 410 17.35 -19.58 4.27
C ALA A 410 17.94 -19.85 5.67
N GLU A 411 19.11 -19.30 5.99
CA GLU A 411 19.75 -19.44 7.31
C GLU A 411 19.01 -18.75 8.46
N HIS A 412 18.25 -17.67 8.19
CA HIS A 412 17.70 -16.88 9.30
C HIS A 412 16.47 -17.53 9.94
N THR A 413 15.79 -18.42 9.19
CA THR A 413 14.61 -19.16 9.66
C THR A 413 14.96 -20.24 10.70
N GLU A 414 16.18 -20.80 10.66
CA GLU A 414 16.63 -21.77 11.66
C GLU A 414 16.95 -21.08 12.99
N ARG A 415 17.76 -20.02 12.99
CA ARG A 415 18.10 -19.29 14.23
C ARG A 415 16.89 -18.68 14.94
N ALA A 416 15.87 -18.26 14.18
CA ALA A 416 14.62 -17.77 14.76
C ALA A 416 13.86 -18.89 15.51
N ARG A 417 13.83 -20.10 14.95
CA ARG A 417 13.21 -21.29 15.58
C ARG A 417 14.01 -21.78 16.80
N GLU A 418 15.33 -21.67 16.78
CA GLU A 418 16.21 -22.00 17.91
C GLU A 418 16.12 -20.98 19.06
N SER A 419 15.63 -19.76 18.81
CA SER A 419 15.47 -18.70 19.82
C SER A 419 14.08 -18.64 20.48
N GLU A 420 13.10 -19.39 19.96
CA GLU A 420 11.74 -19.47 20.48
C GLU A 420 11.43 -20.89 21.06
N GLY A 421 12.46 -21.71 21.29
CA GLY A 421 12.41 -23.03 21.95
C GLY A 421 13.31 -23.12 23.18
#